data_AF-A0A6C0J9B6-F1
#
_entry.id   AF-A0A6C0J9B6-F1
#
_cell.length_a   1.000
_cell.length_b   1.000
_cell.length_c   1.000
_cell.angle_alpha   90.00
_cell.angle_beta   90.00
_cell.angle_gamma   90.00
#
_symmetry.space_group_name_H-M   'P 1'
#
loop_
_entity.id
_entity.type
_entity.pdbx_description
1 polymer ?
#
loop_
_entity_poly.entity_id
_entity_poly.type
_entity_poly.pdbx_seq_one_letter_code
_entity_poly.pdbx_strand_id
1 'polypeptide(L)' 'MRSLSFFFFMLGIIFITIGYMNNKLEEKHSAPKIEYRFVPRTIYDDQIESIDVNNTYSDMFSDIDPILV' A
#
# COMPACT_ATOMS: atom_id res chain seq x y z
N MET A 1 37.24 -38.13 4.91
CA MET A 1 35.83 -37.82 4.53
C MET A 1 35.04 -37.15 5.65
N ARG A 2 35.09 -37.63 6.91
CA ARG A 2 34.36 -37.00 8.04
C ARG A 2 34.74 -35.53 8.27
N SER A 3 36.03 -35.20 8.32
CA SER A 3 36.49 -33.80 8.49
C SER A 3 36.03 -32.87 7.36
N LEU A 4 36.06 -33.33 6.11
CA LEU A 4 35.58 -32.56 4.96
C LEU A 4 34.06 -32.31 5.03
N SER A 5 33.29 -33.29 5.50
CA SER A 5 31.85 -33.12 5.71
C SER A 5 31.55 -32.09 6.80
N PHE A 6 32.31 -32.09 7.89
CA PHE A 6 32.19 -31.07 8.94
C PHE A 6 32.58 -29.68 8.43
N PHE A 7 33.59 -29.59 7.57
CA PHE A 7 34.00 -28.33 6.97
C PHE A 7 32.88 -27.69 6.13
N PHE A 8 32.23 -28.47 5.24
CA PHE A 8 31.09 -27.96 4.47
C PHE A 8 29.88 -27.65 5.34
N PHE A 9 29.63 -28.44 6.38
CA PHE A 9 28.57 -28.15 7.34
C PHE A 9 28.77 -26.80 8.04
N MET A 10 30.01 -26.53 8.48
CA MET A 10 30.37 -25.28 9.15
C MET A 10 30.24 -24.09 8.18
N LEU A 11 30.71 -24.23 6.94
CA LEU A 11 30.52 -23.23 5.87
C LEU A 11 29.03 -22.94 5.60
N GLY A 12 28.19 -23.98 5.57
CA GLY A 12 26.75 -23.84 5.40
C GLY A 12 26.12 -22.99 6.51
N ILE A 13 26.46 -23.26 7.76
CA ILE A 13 25.97 -22.49 8.91
C ILE A 13 26.40 -21.01 8.81
N ILE A 14 27.67 -20.76 8.43
CA ILE A 14 28.18 -19.40 8.25
C ILE A 14 27.37 -18.66 7.18
N PHE A 15 27.15 -19.26 6.01
CA PHE A 15 26.41 -18.60 4.93
C PHE A 15 24.94 -18.36 5.28
N ILE A 16 24.28 -19.30 5.96
CA ILE A 16 22.90 -19.11 6.44
C ILE A 16 22.85 -17.93 7.41
N THR A 17 23.80 -17.85 8.33
CA THR A 17 23.85 -16.78 9.34
C THR A 17 24.07 -15.40 8.69
N ILE A 18 24.98 -15.31 7.72
CA ILE A 18 25.23 -14.07 6.96
C ILE A 18 23.98 -13.67 6.18
N GLY A 19 23.34 -14.61 5.47
CA GLY A 19 22.13 -14.35 4.70
C GLY A 19 20.98 -13.85 5.57
N TYR A 20 20.76 -14.48 6.72
CA TYR A 20 19.72 -14.05 7.67
C TYR A 20 19.98 -12.63 8.20
N MET A 21 21.22 -12.33 8.57
CA MET A 21 21.58 -11.02 9.09
C MET A 21 21.41 -9.92 8.04
N ASN A 22 21.83 -10.17 6.80
CA ASN A 22 21.66 -9.23 5.70
C ASN A 22 20.19 -8.96 5.39
N ASN A 23 19.36 -10.00 5.32
CA ASN A 23 17.92 -9.87 5.06
C ASN A 23 17.22 -9.04 6.15
N LYS A 24 17.55 -9.31 7.43
CA LYS A 24 17.04 -8.52 8.55
C LYS A 24 17.46 -7.04 8.49
N LEU A 25 18.66 -6.75 8.00
CA LEU A 25 19.11 -5.37 7.81
C LEU A 25 18.35 -4.72 6.65
N GLU A 26 18.16 -5.40 5.53
CA GLU A 26 17.37 -4.90 4.40
C GLU A 26 15.92 -4.58 4.79
N GLU A 27 15.25 -5.44 5.57
CA GLU A 27 13.91 -5.15 6.11
C GLU A 27 13.89 -3.86 6.94
N LYS A 28 14.94 -3.61 7.73
CA LYS A 28 15.06 -2.39 8.54
C LYS A 28 15.37 -1.15 7.72
N HIS A 29 16.00 -1.32 6.55
CA HIS A 29 16.36 -0.25 5.63
C HIS A 29 15.28 0.02 4.57
N SER A 30 14.25 -0.82 4.46
CA SER A 30 13.07 -0.52 3.65
C SER A 30 12.43 0.75 4.19
N ALA A 31 12.55 1.84 3.44
CA ALA A 31 11.92 3.11 3.76
C ALA A 31 10.42 2.88 4.02
N PRO A 32 9.82 3.57 5.01
CA PRO A 32 8.40 3.44 5.27
C PRO A 32 7.66 3.76 3.98
N LYS A 33 6.97 2.76 3.42
CA LYS A 33 6.12 2.95 2.25
C LYS A 33 5.03 3.92 2.65
N ILE A 34 5.04 5.12 2.08
CA ILE A 34 3.98 6.10 2.33
C ILE A 34 2.70 5.51 1.74
N GLU A 35 1.80 5.06 2.61
CA GLU A 35 0.47 4.61 2.23
C GLU A 35 -0.47 5.81 2.22
N TYR A 36 -0.86 6.25 1.02
CA TYR A 36 -1.96 7.19 0.87
C TYR A 36 -3.26 6.41 1.07
N ARG A 37 -4.00 6.76 2.13
CA ARG A 37 -5.34 6.25 2.39
C ARG A 37 -6.34 7.38 2.18
N PHE A 38 -7.43 7.09 1.47
CA PHE A 38 -8.54 8.01 1.38
C PHE A 38 -9.20 8.11 2.76
N VAL A 39 -9.16 9.29 3.38
CA VAL A 39 -9.94 9.60 4.58
C VAL A 39 -11.26 10.18 4.07
N PRO A 40 -12.41 9.52 4.30
CA PRO A 40 -13.68 10.12 3.94
C PRO A 40 -13.82 11.45 4.68
N ARG A 41 -14.18 12.48 3.92
CA ARG A 41 -14.45 13.81 4.47
C ARG A 41 -15.54 13.68 5.53
N THR A 42 -15.43 14.46 6.59
CA THR A 42 -16.54 14.55 7.54
C THR A 42 -17.69 15.28 6.86
N ILE A 43 -18.93 14.99 7.27
CA ILE A 43 -20.13 15.72 6.79
C ILE A 43 -19.95 17.25 6.89
N TYR A 44 -19.14 17.71 7.86
CA TYR A 44 -18.85 19.11 8.08
C TYR A 44 -17.88 19.69 7.04
N ASP A 45 -16.89 18.92 6.59
CA ASP A 45 -15.96 19.34 5.53
C ASP A 45 -16.69 19.46 4.18
N ASP A 46 -17.63 18.55 3.90
CA ASP A 46 -18.51 18.61 2.73
C ASP A 46 -19.46 19.82 2.76
N GLN A 47 -19.73 20.38 3.94
CA GLN A 47 -20.56 21.58 4.12
C GLN A 47 -19.74 22.89 4.02
N ILE A 48 -18.44 22.84 4.33
CA ILE A 48 -17.53 24.00 4.27
C ILE A 48 -16.98 24.18 2.85
N GLU A 49 -16.66 23.10 2.16
CA GLU A 49 -16.31 23.19 0.74
C GLU A 49 -17.53 23.63 -0.07
N SER A 50 -17.35 24.66 -0.89
CA SER A 50 -18.35 25.08 -1.86
C SER A 50 -18.47 24.03 -2.96
N ILE A 51 -19.16 22.93 -2.69
CA ILE A 51 -19.59 22.00 -3.70
C ILE A 51 -20.64 22.74 -4.53
N ASP A 52 -20.40 22.88 -5.83
CA ASP A 52 -21.38 23.48 -6.73
C ASP A 52 -22.53 22.50 -6.92
N VAL A 53 -23.44 22.51 -5.95
CA VAL A 53 -24.61 21.64 -5.85
C VAL A 53 -25.45 21.77 -7.13
N ASN A 54 -25.57 22.99 -7.66
CA ASN A 54 -26.35 23.24 -8.87
C ASN A 54 -25.77 22.50 -10.08
N ASN A 55 -24.46 22.61 -10.32
CA ASN A 55 -23.82 21.92 -11.44
C ASN A 55 -23.68 20.41 -11.21
N THR A 56 -23.67 19.94 -9.97
CA THR A 56 -23.53 18.50 -9.65
C THR A 56 -24.84 17.74 -9.85
N TYR A 57 -25.97 18.39 -9.60
CA TYR A 57 -27.30 17.75 -9.63
C TYR A 57 -28.21 18.28 -10.75
N SER A 58 -27.76 19.22 -11.58
CA SER A 58 -28.53 19.74 -12.72
C SER A 58 -29.03 18.60 -13.61
N ASP A 59 -28.12 17.67 -13.91
CA ASP A 59 -28.34 16.60 -14.87
C ASP A 59 -29.32 15.53 -14.34
N MET A 60 -29.61 15.51 -13.04
CA MET A 60 -30.64 14.62 -12.50
C MET A 60 -32.06 15.02 -12.92
N PHE A 61 -32.26 16.29 -13.30
CA PHE A 61 -33.57 16.84 -13.62
C PHE A 61 -33.65 17.49 -15.01
N SER A 62 -32.50 17.82 -15.62
CA SER A 62 -32.43 18.40 -16.96
C SER A 62 -32.29 17.37 -18.07
N ASP A 63 -31.87 16.14 -17.75
CA ASP A 63 -31.65 15.10 -18.75
C ASP A 63 -32.96 14.42 -19.16
N ILE A 64 -33.01 13.91 -20.40
CA ILE A 64 -34.20 13.25 -20.92
C ILE A 64 -34.43 11.97 -20.11
N ASP A 65 -35.65 11.81 -19.58
CA ASP A 65 -36.02 10.60 -18.83
C ASP A 65 -35.67 9.37 -19.67
N PRO A 66 -34.78 8.48 -19.18
CA PRO A 66 -34.30 7.33 -19.95
C PRO A 66 -35.42 6.33 -20.29
N ILE A 67 -36.60 6.49 -19.70
CA ILE A 67 -37.81 5.70 -19.99
C ILE A 67 -38.59 6.26 -21.20
N LEU A 68 -38.32 7.51 -21.59
CA LEU A 68 -38.97 8.20 -22.72
C LEU A 68 -38.17 8.12 -24.03
N VAL A 69 -37.11 7.29 -24.09
CA VAL A 69 -36.30 6.98 -25.28
C VAL A 69 -36.76 5.68 -25.94
#